data_AF-A0A940LSU8-F1
#
_entry.id   AF-A0A940LSU8-F1
#
_cell.length_a   1.000
_cell.length_b   1.000
_cell.length_c   1.000
_cell.angle_alpha   90.00
_cell.angle_beta   90.00
_cell.angle_gamma   90.00
#
_symmetry.space_group_name_H-M   'P 1'
#
loop_
_entity.id
_entity.type
_entity.pdbx_description
1 polymer ?
#
loop_
_entity_poly.entity_id
_entity_poly.type
_entity_poly.pdbx_seq_one_letter_code
_entity_poly.pdbx_strand_id
1 'polypeptide(L)'
;MATYQTTYSEAPAKGLSGQIANAELANVISRTVESAAGIEFGQPAFRGVGDHGVVVGGAFAATGAGSAAASGNVGTGTITATPAVAAPAKQGRYRIVLIATGATAPFLVYDPTGIVVGDGVVATAATIDGIGPFTVSNAGTMTAGDTYYIDVTYTANAQFVGLAVLNPAVPPVAPGSTLVDGYPQYFTGAFMTQGPMYVTAGASVQDGQDAYWNPATKRYTNNTSHIRIPRLTFDTSGADGDVVEVSLKNR
;
A
#
# COMPACT_ATOMS: atom_id res chain seq x y z
N MET A 1 37.94 14.79 39.83
CA MET A 1 36.98 13.68 39.64
C MET A 1 36.66 13.60 38.16
N ALA A 2 36.88 12.45 37.52
CA ALA A 2 36.44 12.24 36.15
C ALA A 2 34.92 12.05 36.15
N THR A 3 34.19 12.87 35.40
CA THR A 3 32.74 12.75 35.27
C THR A 3 32.44 11.49 34.47
N TYR A 4 31.74 10.54 35.09
CA TYR A 4 31.54 9.18 34.56
C TYR A 4 30.61 9.14 33.33
N GLN A 5 29.82 10.20 33.14
CA GLN A 5 28.85 10.29 32.07
C GLN A 5 28.52 11.77 31.84
N THR A 6 28.84 12.27 30.66
CA THR A 6 28.62 13.68 30.27
C THR A 6 27.54 13.84 29.21
N THR A 7 26.98 12.71 28.76
CA THR A 7 25.88 12.65 27.80
C THR A 7 24.86 11.64 28.32
N TYR A 8 23.66 12.12 28.55
CA TYR A 8 22.48 11.26 28.55
C TYR A 8 22.11 11.11 27.08
N SER A 9 21.98 9.86 26.60
CA SER A 9 21.25 9.67 25.33
C SER A 9 19.88 10.31 25.53
N GLU A 10 19.46 11.11 24.55
CA GLU A 10 18.08 11.58 24.36
C GLU A 10 17.10 10.45 24.71
N ALA A 11 15.96 10.83 25.30
CA ALA A 11 14.92 10.00 25.92
C ALA A 11 14.88 8.50 25.56
N PRO A 12 14.57 7.59 26.51
CA PRO A 12 14.42 6.16 26.23
C PRO A 12 13.57 5.91 24.98
N ALA A 13 13.97 4.92 24.18
CA ALA A 13 13.35 4.62 22.89
C ALA A 13 11.82 4.57 23.02
N LYS A 14 11.12 5.29 22.13
CA LYS A 14 9.65 5.42 22.15
C LYS A 14 8.93 4.05 22.12
N GLY A 15 9.54 3.06 21.47
CA GLY A 15 9.09 1.67 21.42
C GLY A 15 9.98 0.85 20.49
N LEU A 16 9.59 -0.40 20.25
CA LEU A 16 10.23 -1.28 19.27
C LEU A 16 9.29 -1.54 18.09
N SER A 17 9.84 -1.77 16.90
CA SER A 17 9.04 -2.12 15.71
C SER A 17 8.18 -3.36 15.99
N GLY A 18 6.89 -3.27 15.71
CA GLY A 18 5.90 -4.33 15.98
C GLY A 18 5.33 -4.32 17.40
N GLN A 19 5.83 -3.49 18.30
CA GLN A 19 5.23 -3.32 19.63
C GLN A 19 3.89 -2.58 19.50
N ILE A 20 2.83 -3.16 20.05
CA ILE A 20 1.52 -2.50 20.16
C ILE A 20 1.66 -1.34 21.14
N ALA A 21 1.33 -0.12 20.72
CA ALA A 21 1.47 1.08 21.53
C ALA A 21 0.36 1.17 22.60
N ASN A 22 -0.86 0.77 22.24
CA ASN A 22 -1.99 0.65 23.16
C ASN A 22 -2.81 -0.61 22.85
N ALA A 23 -2.80 -1.56 23.79
CA ALA A 23 -3.50 -2.83 23.63
C ALA A 23 -5.03 -2.72 23.78
N GLU A 24 -5.56 -1.67 24.41
CA GLU A 24 -7.00 -1.48 24.59
C GLU A 24 -7.72 -1.26 23.25
N LEU A 25 -7.02 -0.68 22.28
CA LEU A 25 -7.53 -0.39 20.94
C LEU A 25 -7.18 -1.48 19.91
N ALA A 26 -6.39 -2.47 20.32
CA ALA A 26 -5.81 -3.45 19.42
C ALA A 26 -6.74 -4.64 19.20
N ASN A 27 -6.86 -5.07 17.94
CA ASN A 27 -7.43 -6.36 17.59
C ASN A 27 -6.40 -7.21 16.85
N VAL A 28 -6.06 -8.37 17.41
CA VAL A 28 -4.97 -9.22 16.93
C VAL A 28 -5.49 -10.59 16.53
N ILE A 29 -5.06 -11.08 15.37
CA ILE A 29 -5.44 -12.39 14.84
C ILE A 29 -4.22 -13.29 14.66
N SER A 30 -4.43 -14.60 14.74
CA SER A 30 -3.38 -15.59 14.46
C SER A 30 -3.41 -16.02 12.99
N ARG A 31 -2.24 -16.10 12.35
CA ARG A 31 -2.08 -16.58 10.97
C ARG A 31 -0.76 -17.34 10.80
N THR A 32 -0.72 -18.26 9.84
CA THR A 32 0.48 -19.08 9.56
C THR A 32 1.35 -18.39 8.52
N VAL A 33 2.63 -18.21 8.82
CA VAL A 33 3.58 -17.58 7.90
C VAL A 33 3.98 -18.57 6.80
N GLU A 34 3.77 -18.20 5.54
CA GLU A 34 4.14 -19.01 4.38
C GLU A 34 5.43 -18.54 3.71
N SER A 35 5.82 -17.28 3.94
CA SER A 35 7.05 -16.71 3.38
C SER A 35 8.29 -17.43 3.90
N ALA A 36 9.11 -17.93 2.97
CA ALA A 36 10.35 -18.64 3.29
C ALA A 36 11.32 -17.81 4.13
N ALA A 37 11.39 -16.50 3.88
CA ALA A 37 12.21 -15.57 4.66
C ALA A 37 11.60 -15.16 6.02
N GLY A 38 10.39 -15.63 6.34
CA GLY A 38 9.61 -15.17 7.49
C GLY A 38 8.99 -13.78 7.28
N ILE A 39 8.47 -13.21 8.36
CA ILE A 39 7.93 -11.85 8.42
C ILE A 39 8.50 -11.16 9.68
N GLU A 40 9.19 -10.03 9.51
CA GLU A 40 9.74 -9.29 10.65
C GLU A 40 8.67 -8.52 11.43
N PHE A 41 8.92 -8.23 12.70
CA PHE A 41 7.99 -7.48 13.52
C PHE A 41 7.76 -6.06 12.99
N GLY A 42 6.49 -5.65 12.99
CA GLY A 42 6.03 -4.39 12.42
C GLY A 42 5.82 -4.43 10.91
N GLN A 43 6.24 -5.49 10.20
CA GLN A 43 6.00 -5.59 8.75
C GLN A 43 4.52 -5.88 8.43
N PRO A 44 4.02 -5.40 7.28
CA PRO A 44 2.69 -5.74 6.83
C PRO A 44 2.65 -7.17 6.30
N ALA A 45 1.64 -7.92 6.75
CA ALA A 45 1.31 -9.24 6.29
C ALA A 45 0.12 -9.19 5.33
N PHE A 46 0.20 -9.99 4.28
CA PHE A 46 -0.81 -10.09 3.24
C PHE A 46 -1.31 -11.52 3.13
N ARG A 47 -2.50 -11.69 2.54
CA ARG A 47 -3.11 -13.02 2.36
C ARG A 47 -2.15 -13.95 1.60
N GLY A 48 -1.86 -15.09 2.21
CA GLY A 48 -1.15 -16.21 1.60
C GLY A 48 -2.07 -17.09 0.76
N VAL A 49 -1.52 -18.18 0.23
CA VAL A 49 -2.27 -19.12 -0.64
C VAL A 49 -3.08 -20.10 0.20
N GLY A 50 -2.54 -20.54 1.33
CA GLY A 50 -3.20 -21.45 2.25
C GLY A 50 -4.31 -20.78 3.05
N ASP A 51 -5.20 -21.61 3.58
CA ASP A 51 -6.23 -21.16 4.50
C ASP A 51 -5.59 -20.57 5.75
N HIS A 52 -5.93 -19.32 6.04
CA HIS A 52 -5.32 -18.54 7.13
C HIS A 52 -3.78 -18.36 7.00
N GLY A 53 -3.25 -18.54 5.79
CA GLY A 53 -1.88 -18.26 5.43
C GLY A 53 -1.62 -16.76 5.27
N VAL A 54 -0.41 -16.34 5.61
CA VAL A 54 0.07 -14.98 5.35
C VAL A 54 1.48 -14.97 4.78
N VAL A 55 1.74 -13.97 3.95
CA VAL A 55 3.03 -13.71 3.32
C VAL A 55 3.51 -12.28 3.62
N VAL A 56 4.82 -12.08 3.60
CA VAL A 56 5.47 -10.77 3.71
C VAL A 56 5.03 -9.86 2.56
N GLY A 57 4.92 -8.55 2.83
CA GLY A 57 4.75 -7.54 1.80
C GLY A 57 5.88 -7.54 0.78
N GLY A 58 5.63 -8.11 -0.40
CA GLY A 58 6.53 -8.09 -1.57
C GLY A 58 6.40 -6.81 -2.40
N ALA A 59 6.95 -6.76 -3.62
CA ALA A 59 6.76 -5.63 -4.54
C ALA A 59 5.27 -5.40 -4.89
N PHE A 60 4.90 -4.15 -5.16
CA PHE A 60 3.57 -3.84 -5.69
C PHE A 60 3.35 -4.59 -7.00
N ALA A 61 2.29 -5.39 -7.10
CA ALA A 61 1.85 -5.93 -8.38
C ALA A 61 0.33 -5.83 -8.47
N ALA A 62 -0.13 -5.34 -9.61
CA ALA A 62 -1.53 -5.17 -9.91
C ALA A 62 -1.78 -5.41 -11.39
N THR A 63 -2.99 -5.81 -11.72
CA THR A 63 -3.50 -5.88 -13.09
C THR A 63 -4.52 -4.79 -13.32
N GLY A 64 -4.50 -4.22 -14.52
CA GLY A 64 -5.56 -3.35 -15.00
C GLY A 64 -6.43 -4.09 -16.00
N ALA A 65 -7.74 -3.88 -15.92
CA ALA A 65 -8.70 -4.31 -16.93
C ALA A 65 -9.46 -3.09 -17.47
N GLY A 66 -9.13 -2.67 -18.68
CA GLY A 66 -9.78 -1.57 -19.36
C GLY A 66 -11.08 -2.01 -20.02
N SER A 67 -12.12 -1.20 -19.89
CA SER A 67 -13.42 -1.42 -20.55
C SER A 67 -14.08 -0.09 -20.91
N ALA A 68 -14.95 -0.12 -21.92
CA ALA A 68 -15.90 0.97 -22.15
C ALA A 68 -17.11 0.82 -21.21
N ALA A 69 -17.85 1.90 -20.98
CA ALA A 69 -19.12 1.79 -20.28
C ALA A 69 -20.06 0.80 -20.99
N ALA A 70 -20.72 -0.07 -20.22
CA ALA A 70 -21.59 -1.12 -20.74
C ALA A 70 -22.82 -0.58 -21.48
N SER A 71 -23.27 0.63 -21.14
CA SER A 71 -24.29 1.40 -21.85
C SER A 71 -24.12 2.89 -21.57
N GLY A 72 -24.40 3.75 -22.55
CA GLY A 72 -24.43 5.21 -22.37
C GLY A 72 -23.42 6.01 -23.21
N ASN A 73 -22.39 5.37 -23.77
CA ASN A 73 -21.48 6.04 -24.69
C ASN A 73 -22.13 6.17 -26.06
N VAL A 74 -22.02 7.35 -26.65
CA VAL A 74 -22.35 7.60 -28.06
C VAL A 74 -21.14 7.30 -28.93
N GLY A 75 -19.94 7.52 -28.40
CA GLY A 75 -18.69 7.18 -29.06
C GLY A 75 -18.38 5.68 -29.05
N THR A 76 -17.68 5.24 -30.11
CA THR A 76 -17.29 3.83 -30.33
C THR A 76 -15.83 3.54 -29.96
N GLY A 77 -15.11 4.54 -29.43
CA GLY A 77 -13.71 4.36 -29.02
C GLY A 77 -13.60 3.31 -27.93
N THR A 78 -12.42 2.73 -27.83
CA THR A 78 -12.08 1.69 -26.84
C THR A 78 -10.98 2.21 -25.94
N ILE A 79 -10.72 1.52 -24.83
CA ILE A 79 -9.56 1.80 -23.98
C ILE A 79 -8.65 0.57 -23.96
N THR A 80 -7.34 0.78 -23.75
CA THR A 80 -6.37 -0.32 -23.57
C THR A 80 -6.92 -1.37 -22.61
N ALA A 81 -7.06 -2.62 -23.07
CA ALA A 81 -7.73 -3.68 -22.31
C ALA A 81 -6.94 -4.16 -21.09
N THR A 82 -5.60 -4.13 -21.16
CA THR A 82 -4.71 -4.58 -20.09
C THR A 82 -3.62 -3.53 -19.83
N PRO A 83 -3.96 -2.35 -19.29
CA PRO A 83 -2.98 -1.34 -18.97
C PRO A 83 -2.07 -1.85 -17.84
N ALA A 84 -0.79 -1.53 -17.92
CA ALA A 84 0.14 -1.81 -16.83
C ALA A 84 -0.24 -0.95 -15.61
N VAL A 85 -0.09 -1.53 -14.42
CA VAL A 85 -0.41 -0.86 -13.16
C VAL A 85 0.80 -0.92 -12.23
N ALA A 86 1.19 0.26 -11.76
CA ALA A 86 2.21 0.48 -10.75
C ALA A 86 1.62 1.31 -9.61
N ALA A 87 2.34 1.38 -8.48
CA ALA A 87 2.02 2.34 -7.44
C ALA A 87 2.13 3.78 -8.00
N PRO A 88 1.26 4.72 -7.61
CA PRO A 88 0.35 4.70 -6.44
C PRO A 88 -1.06 4.11 -6.67
N ALA A 89 -1.37 3.52 -7.82
CA ALA A 89 -2.75 3.18 -8.21
C ALA A 89 -3.55 2.48 -7.10
N LYS A 90 -4.69 3.07 -6.74
CA LYS A 90 -5.65 2.55 -5.76
C LYS A 90 -6.38 1.33 -6.34
N GLN A 91 -6.68 0.33 -5.51
CA GLN A 91 -7.55 -0.75 -5.95
C GLN A 91 -8.97 -0.23 -6.19
N GLY A 92 -9.62 -0.72 -7.24
CA GLY A 92 -11.00 -0.39 -7.57
C GLY A 92 -11.14 0.16 -8.97
N ARG A 93 -12.34 0.69 -9.26
CA ARG A 93 -12.71 1.19 -10.58
C ARG A 93 -12.34 2.65 -10.74
N TYR A 94 -11.41 2.93 -11.65
CA TYR A 94 -11.18 4.28 -12.15
C TYR A 94 -12.19 4.61 -13.22
N ARG A 95 -12.64 5.87 -13.24
CA ARG A 95 -13.57 6.40 -14.25
C ARG A 95 -12.87 7.45 -15.10
N ILE A 96 -12.85 7.28 -16.41
CA ILE A 96 -12.32 8.24 -17.37
C ILE A 96 -13.50 8.86 -18.11
N VAL A 97 -13.62 10.18 -18.15
CA VAL A 97 -14.75 10.88 -18.78
C VAL A 97 -14.25 11.88 -19.80
N LEU A 98 -14.75 11.80 -21.04
CA LEU A 98 -14.47 12.80 -22.07
C LEU A 98 -15.17 14.11 -21.71
N ILE A 99 -14.45 15.23 -21.77
CA ILE A 99 -14.99 16.55 -21.42
C ILE A 99 -15.34 17.40 -22.65
N ALA A 100 -14.96 16.95 -23.85
CA ALA A 100 -15.35 17.57 -25.11
C ALA A 100 -15.60 16.51 -26.18
N THR A 101 -16.21 16.93 -27.30
CA THR A 101 -16.46 16.09 -28.47
C THR A 101 -15.36 16.32 -29.50
N GLY A 102 -14.75 15.25 -30.00
CA GLY A 102 -13.73 15.34 -31.06
C GLY A 102 -12.75 14.17 -31.10
N ALA A 103 -12.12 13.98 -32.26
CA ALA A 103 -11.13 12.90 -32.50
C ALA A 103 -9.92 12.93 -31.56
N THR A 104 -9.62 14.09 -30.98
CA THR A 104 -8.59 14.34 -29.97
C THR A 104 -9.19 14.99 -28.73
N ALA A 105 -10.38 14.52 -28.31
CA ALA A 105 -11.05 15.06 -27.16
C ALA A 105 -10.19 14.92 -25.88
N PRO A 106 -10.11 15.95 -25.03
CA PRO A 106 -9.58 15.80 -23.69
C PRO A 106 -10.50 14.93 -22.81
N PHE A 107 -9.90 14.24 -21.84
CA PHE A 107 -10.59 13.46 -20.82
C PHE A 107 -10.00 13.73 -19.43
N LEU A 108 -10.80 13.48 -18.39
CA LEU A 108 -10.38 13.48 -16.99
C LEU A 108 -10.45 12.07 -16.41
N VAL A 109 -9.51 11.72 -15.54
CA VAL A 109 -9.46 10.46 -14.81
C VAL A 109 -9.84 10.70 -13.35
N TYR A 110 -10.83 9.96 -12.87
CA TYR A 110 -11.29 9.93 -11.49
C TYR A 110 -10.85 8.63 -10.83
N ASP A 111 -10.34 8.72 -9.61
CA ASP A 111 -9.99 7.56 -8.81
C ASP A 111 -11.23 6.83 -8.25
N PRO A 112 -11.07 5.64 -7.64
CA PRO A 112 -12.18 4.90 -7.04
C PRO A 112 -12.92 5.63 -5.90
N THR A 113 -12.37 6.73 -5.38
CA THR A 113 -13.00 7.60 -4.38
C THR A 113 -13.72 8.80 -4.98
N GLY A 114 -13.66 8.98 -6.31
CA GLY A 114 -14.30 10.06 -7.05
C GLY A 114 -13.48 11.33 -7.20
N ILE A 115 -12.19 11.33 -6.82
CA ILE A 115 -11.30 12.48 -6.93
C ILE A 115 -10.61 12.46 -8.30
N VAL A 116 -10.48 13.63 -8.95
CA VAL A 116 -9.72 13.76 -10.21
C VAL A 116 -8.22 13.58 -9.92
N VAL A 117 -7.57 12.65 -10.62
CA VAL A 117 -6.15 12.31 -10.46
C VAL A 117 -5.28 12.70 -11.66
N GLY A 118 -5.89 13.11 -12.78
CA GLY A 118 -5.18 13.63 -13.93
C GLY A 118 -6.06 13.75 -15.17
N ASP A 119 -5.46 14.25 -16.25
CA ASP A 119 -6.07 14.48 -17.54
C ASP A 119 -5.25 13.87 -18.68
N GLY A 120 -5.88 13.68 -19.83
CA GLY A 120 -5.23 13.21 -21.04
C GLY A 120 -6.06 13.49 -22.29
N VAL A 121 -5.59 12.98 -23.42
CA VAL A 121 -6.19 13.25 -24.74
C VAL A 121 -6.42 11.95 -25.49
N VAL A 122 -7.58 11.81 -26.12
CA VAL A 122 -7.90 10.67 -27.01
C VAL A 122 -6.79 10.48 -28.07
N ALA A 123 -6.53 9.22 -28.42
CA ALA A 123 -5.49 8.75 -29.34
C ALA A 123 -4.04 9.01 -28.89
N THR A 124 -3.82 9.53 -27.68
CA THR A 124 -2.49 9.73 -27.09
C THR A 124 -2.31 8.80 -25.88
N ALA A 125 -1.15 8.14 -25.78
CA ALA A 125 -0.83 7.31 -24.62
C ALA A 125 -0.61 8.18 -23.37
N ALA A 126 -1.20 7.78 -22.24
CA ALA A 126 -1.09 8.46 -20.96
C ALA A 126 -0.69 7.48 -19.85
N THR A 127 0.00 8.02 -18.84
CA THR A 127 0.25 7.34 -17.56
C THR A 127 -0.23 8.27 -16.46
N ILE A 128 -1.25 7.86 -15.72
CA ILE A 128 -1.94 8.69 -14.71
C ILE A 128 -2.14 7.85 -13.46
N ASP A 129 -1.78 8.38 -12.29
CA ASP A 129 -1.92 7.71 -10.99
C ASP A 129 -1.31 6.29 -10.93
N GLY A 130 -0.21 6.06 -11.65
CA GLY A 130 0.44 4.74 -11.74
C GLY A 130 -0.23 3.76 -12.70
N ILE A 131 -1.28 4.17 -13.40
CA ILE A 131 -1.92 3.38 -14.47
C ILE A 131 -1.38 3.86 -15.81
N GLY A 132 -0.70 2.98 -16.54
CA GLY A 132 -0.26 3.26 -17.89
C GLY A 132 1.02 2.53 -18.31
N PRO A 133 1.38 2.61 -19.60
CA PRO A 133 0.70 3.42 -20.60
C PRO A 133 -0.68 2.85 -20.99
N PHE A 134 -1.66 3.72 -21.12
CA PHE A 134 -2.99 3.39 -21.66
C PHE A 134 -3.45 4.47 -22.67
N THR A 135 -4.33 4.09 -23.58
CA THR A 135 -4.85 4.98 -24.62
C THR A 135 -6.37 4.79 -24.73
N VAL A 136 -7.12 5.89 -24.76
CA VAL A 136 -8.49 5.89 -25.29
C VAL A 136 -8.37 6.04 -26.80
N SER A 137 -8.78 5.03 -27.56
CA SER A 137 -8.68 4.99 -29.01
C SER A 137 -9.72 5.91 -29.66
N ASN A 138 -9.35 6.50 -30.79
CA ASN A 138 -10.30 7.20 -31.64
C ASN A 138 -10.90 6.18 -32.63
N ALA A 139 -12.22 5.99 -32.58
CA ALA A 139 -12.97 5.14 -33.51
C ALA A 139 -14.02 5.93 -34.34
N GLY A 140 -13.80 7.24 -34.50
CA GLY A 140 -14.63 8.12 -35.32
C GLY A 140 -15.46 9.08 -34.48
N THR A 141 -16.49 8.59 -33.79
CA THR A 141 -17.32 9.40 -32.89
C THR A 141 -16.76 9.37 -31.47
N MET A 142 -16.46 10.53 -30.92
CA MET A 142 -16.00 10.76 -29.55
C MET A 142 -16.80 11.92 -28.99
N THR A 143 -17.58 11.70 -27.94
CA THR A 143 -18.57 12.66 -27.45
C THR A 143 -18.28 13.04 -26.00
N ALA A 144 -18.47 14.31 -25.68
CA ALA A 144 -18.43 14.75 -24.28
C ALA A 144 -19.42 13.93 -23.43
N GLY A 145 -18.96 13.46 -22.27
CA GLY A 145 -19.72 12.57 -21.38
C GLY A 145 -19.49 11.08 -21.62
N ASP A 146 -18.89 10.67 -22.74
CA ASP A 146 -18.49 9.27 -22.94
C ASP A 146 -17.53 8.85 -21.82
N THR A 147 -17.78 7.67 -21.26
CA THR A 147 -17.10 7.17 -20.06
C THR A 147 -16.42 5.83 -20.32
N TYR A 148 -15.19 5.71 -19.83
CA TYR A 148 -14.37 4.50 -19.85
C TYR A 148 -13.96 4.12 -18.44
N TYR A 149 -13.65 2.84 -18.22
CA TYR A 149 -13.26 2.33 -16.92
C TYR A 149 -11.94 1.58 -17.01
N ILE A 150 -11.15 1.67 -15.95
CA ILE A 150 -10.03 0.76 -15.70
C ILE A 150 -10.25 0.18 -14.31
N ASP A 151 -10.47 -1.13 -14.24
CA ASP A 151 -10.54 -1.86 -12.98
C ASP A 151 -9.13 -2.28 -12.57
N VAL A 152 -8.65 -1.73 -11.46
CA VAL A 152 -7.36 -2.09 -10.87
C VAL A 152 -7.58 -3.18 -9.82
N THR A 153 -6.92 -4.31 -10.02
CA THR A 153 -6.92 -5.44 -9.08
C THR A 153 -5.50 -5.71 -8.62
N TYR A 154 -5.24 -5.69 -7.31
CA TYR A 154 -3.93 -6.07 -6.78
C TYR A 154 -3.74 -7.58 -6.89
N THR A 155 -2.59 -8.00 -7.41
CA THR A 155 -2.28 -9.41 -7.72
C THR A 155 -1.16 -9.97 -6.85
N ALA A 156 -0.21 -9.15 -6.40
CA ALA A 156 0.64 -9.48 -5.27
C ALA A 156 0.20 -8.67 -4.05
N ASN A 157 0.35 -9.23 -2.85
CA ASN A 157 -0.10 -8.57 -1.63
C ASN A 157 -1.61 -8.23 -1.67
N ALA A 158 -2.41 -9.04 -2.37
CA ALA A 158 -3.73 -8.69 -2.89
C ALA A 158 -4.74 -8.29 -1.80
N GLN A 159 -4.52 -8.72 -0.57
CA GLN A 159 -5.32 -8.33 0.58
C GLN A 159 -4.42 -8.16 1.80
N PHE A 160 -4.30 -6.92 2.26
CA PHE A 160 -3.68 -6.62 3.55
C PHE A 160 -4.45 -7.34 4.67
N VAL A 161 -3.72 -8.06 5.52
CA VAL A 161 -4.30 -8.81 6.63
C VAL A 161 -4.06 -8.08 7.96
N GLY A 162 -2.83 -7.66 8.23
CA GLY A 162 -2.47 -6.99 9.47
C GLY A 162 -0.97 -6.71 9.57
N LEU A 163 -0.55 -6.10 10.67
CA LEU A 163 0.86 -5.84 10.98
C LEU A 163 1.41 -6.92 11.92
N ALA A 164 2.60 -7.43 11.66
CA ALA A 164 3.23 -8.45 12.52
C ALA A 164 3.51 -7.88 13.92
N VAL A 165 2.93 -8.49 14.95
CA VAL A 165 3.11 -8.05 16.35
C VAL A 165 4.41 -8.60 16.90
N LEU A 166 5.17 -7.78 17.63
CA LEU A 166 6.33 -8.22 18.40
C LEU A 166 5.87 -9.21 19.47
N ASN A 167 6.45 -10.41 19.44
CA ASN A 167 6.16 -11.44 20.41
C ASN A 167 7.45 -12.06 20.97
N PRO A 168 7.70 -11.96 22.28
CA PRO A 168 8.91 -12.52 22.90
C PRO A 168 8.94 -14.05 22.91
N ALA A 169 7.80 -14.72 22.70
CA ALA A 169 7.70 -16.18 22.66
C ALA A 169 8.04 -16.77 21.28
N VAL A 170 8.55 -15.97 20.35
CA VAL A 170 8.99 -16.48 19.04
C VAL A 170 10.23 -17.35 19.22
N PRO A 171 10.24 -18.57 18.67
CA PRO A 171 11.37 -19.47 18.80
C PRO A 171 12.62 -18.86 18.14
N PRO A 172 13.82 -19.19 18.66
CA PRO A 172 15.05 -18.81 17.99
C PRO A 172 15.05 -19.36 16.57
N VAL A 173 15.45 -18.52 15.62
CA VAL A 173 15.52 -18.88 14.21
C VAL A 173 16.55 -19.98 13.97
N ALA A 174 16.37 -20.75 12.89
CA ALA A 174 17.31 -21.80 12.51
C ALA A 174 18.74 -21.23 12.29
N PRO A 175 19.81 -21.98 12.64
CA PRO A 175 21.18 -21.56 12.36
C PRO A 175 21.38 -21.16 10.89
N GLY A 176 21.91 -19.95 10.66
CA GLY A 176 22.11 -19.39 9.31
C GLY A 176 20.93 -18.57 8.76
N SER A 177 19.82 -18.45 9.51
CA SER A 177 18.74 -17.52 9.18
C SER A 177 19.18 -16.06 9.34
N THR A 178 18.78 -15.20 8.40
CA THR A 178 18.95 -13.74 8.50
C THR A 178 17.78 -13.04 9.19
N LEU A 179 16.69 -13.77 9.47
CA LEU A 179 15.56 -13.28 10.25
C LEU A 179 15.99 -13.20 11.73
N VAL A 180 16.13 -12.00 12.28
CA VAL A 180 16.50 -11.80 13.69
C VAL A 180 15.27 -11.55 14.56
N ASP A 181 14.42 -10.61 14.14
CA ASP A 181 13.25 -10.14 14.88
C ASP A 181 11.97 -10.37 14.07
N GLY A 182 11.46 -11.60 14.07
CA GLY A 182 10.27 -11.92 13.29
C GLY A 182 9.78 -13.36 13.37
N TYR A 183 8.60 -13.58 12.81
CA TYR A 183 7.99 -14.90 12.71
C TYR A 183 8.61 -15.72 11.57
N PRO A 184 9.22 -16.89 11.86
CA PRO A 184 9.80 -17.73 10.81
C PRO A 184 8.71 -18.44 9.98
N GLN A 185 9.11 -19.02 8.85
CA GLN A 185 8.19 -19.81 8.02
C GLN A 185 7.51 -20.92 8.84
N TYR A 186 6.23 -21.15 8.58
CA TYR A 186 5.32 -22.09 9.23
C TYR A 186 5.00 -21.80 10.70
N PHE A 187 5.52 -20.71 11.24
CA PHE A 187 5.11 -20.25 12.56
C PHE A 187 3.74 -19.60 12.51
N THR A 188 2.91 -19.86 13.54
CA THR A 188 1.66 -19.13 13.74
C THR A 188 1.95 -17.82 14.47
N GLY A 189 2.05 -16.74 13.70
CA GLY A 189 2.30 -15.39 14.21
C GLY A 189 1.03 -14.65 14.61
N ALA A 190 1.20 -13.60 15.39
CA ALA A 190 0.15 -12.66 15.77
C ALA A 190 0.20 -11.42 14.86
N PHE A 191 -0.95 -11.03 14.30
CA PHE A 191 -1.07 -9.93 13.35
C PHE A 191 -2.16 -8.94 13.78
N MET A 192 -1.79 -7.66 13.94
CA MET A 192 -2.68 -6.59 14.36
C MET A 192 -3.50 -6.08 13.17
N THR A 193 -4.82 -6.11 13.31
CA THR A 193 -5.80 -5.73 12.27
C THR A 193 -6.45 -4.37 12.50
N GLN A 194 -6.22 -3.80 13.69
CA GLN A 194 -6.73 -2.54 14.19
C GLN A 194 -5.92 -2.12 15.42
N GLY A 195 -5.77 -0.81 15.63
CA GLY A 195 -5.10 -0.22 16.78
C GLY A 195 -3.75 0.41 16.44
N PRO A 196 -3.08 1.03 17.43
CA PRO A 196 -1.80 1.69 17.26
C PRO A 196 -0.60 0.75 17.50
N MET A 197 0.46 0.92 16.71
CA MET A 197 1.71 0.16 16.79
C MET A 197 2.91 1.06 16.49
N TYR A 198 4.05 0.75 17.11
CA TYR A 198 5.33 1.37 16.77
C TYR A 198 5.96 0.71 15.55
N VAL A 199 6.44 1.53 14.61
CA VAL A 199 7.13 1.12 13.39
C VAL A 199 8.29 2.08 13.09
N THR A 200 9.19 1.68 12.21
CA THR A 200 10.31 2.53 11.78
C THR A 200 9.93 3.34 10.54
N ALA A 201 10.10 4.66 10.61
CA ALA A 201 9.96 5.56 9.47
C ALA A 201 11.14 5.41 8.49
N GLY A 202 10.86 5.46 7.20
CA GLY A 202 11.81 5.38 6.09
C GLY A 202 12.01 6.70 5.34
N ALA A 203 11.45 7.78 5.88
CA ALA A 203 11.49 9.14 5.36
C ALA A 203 11.04 10.11 6.48
N SER A 204 11.12 11.42 6.25
CA SER A 204 10.43 12.39 7.10
C SER A 204 8.92 12.26 6.95
N VAL A 205 8.25 11.79 8.01
CA VAL A 205 6.81 11.56 8.06
C VAL A 205 6.16 12.53 9.05
N GLN A 206 4.88 12.83 8.82
CA GLN A 206 4.11 13.75 9.65
C GLN A 206 2.86 13.06 10.17
N ASP A 207 2.43 13.49 11.36
CA ASP A 207 1.16 13.09 11.94
C ASP A 207 -0.03 13.31 10.98
N GLY A 208 -0.95 12.34 10.95
CA GLY A 208 -2.13 12.30 10.10
C GLY A 208 -1.90 11.89 8.64
N GLN A 209 -0.66 11.67 8.20
CA GLN A 209 -0.36 11.24 6.83
C GLN A 209 -0.65 9.75 6.61
N ASP A 210 -1.02 9.38 5.38
CA ASP A 210 -1.13 7.98 4.96
C ASP A 210 0.25 7.30 4.97
N ALA A 211 0.28 6.04 5.42
CA ALA A 211 1.51 5.25 5.48
C ALA A 211 1.62 4.25 4.32
N TYR A 212 2.80 4.25 3.69
CA TYR A 212 3.16 3.39 2.57
C TYR A 212 4.35 2.50 2.93
N TRP A 213 4.28 1.23 2.56
CA TRP A 213 5.31 0.22 2.81
C TRP A 213 6.34 0.16 1.69
N ASN A 214 7.61 0.37 2.05
CA ASN A 214 8.74 0.14 1.15
C ASN A 214 9.35 -1.25 1.40
N PRO A 215 9.14 -2.24 0.52
CA PRO A 215 9.66 -3.59 0.72
C PRO A 215 11.18 -3.69 0.56
N ALA A 216 11.83 -2.70 -0.08
CA ALA A 216 13.28 -2.71 -0.29
C ALA A 216 14.03 -2.33 1.00
N THR A 217 13.53 -1.33 1.73
CA THR A 217 14.13 -0.86 2.99
C THR A 217 13.45 -1.41 4.23
N LYS A 218 12.30 -2.09 4.06
CA LYS A 218 11.47 -2.63 5.14
C LYS A 218 11.00 -1.55 6.14
N ARG A 219 10.65 -0.37 5.62
CA ARG A 219 10.23 0.81 6.42
C ARG A 219 8.97 1.46 5.88
N TYR A 220 8.29 2.20 6.75
CA TYR A 220 7.09 2.97 6.40
C TYR A 220 7.44 4.39 5.96
N THR A 221 6.82 4.86 4.89
CA THR A 221 7.11 6.16 4.27
C THR A 221 5.81 6.88 3.95
N ASN A 222 5.91 8.15 3.57
CA ASN A 222 4.84 8.93 2.94
C ASN A 222 4.95 8.95 1.40
N ASN A 223 5.86 8.17 0.81
CA ASN A 223 6.07 8.16 -0.63
C ASN A 223 4.98 7.31 -1.30
N THR A 224 4.16 7.97 -2.11
CA THR A 224 3.01 7.37 -2.78
C THR A 224 3.40 6.30 -3.80
N SER A 225 4.63 6.30 -4.31
CA SER A 225 5.14 5.25 -5.20
C SER A 225 5.44 3.93 -4.47
N HIS A 226 5.34 3.88 -3.15
CA HIS A 226 5.42 2.64 -2.38
C HIS A 226 4.05 1.98 -2.19
N ILE A 227 4.01 0.81 -1.55
CA ILE A 227 2.76 0.05 -1.39
C ILE A 227 1.90 0.72 -0.35
N ARG A 228 0.74 1.25 -0.74
CA ARG A 228 -0.20 1.83 0.23
C ARG A 228 -0.72 0.75 1.18
N ILE A 229 -0.61 0.98 2.49
CA ILE A 229 -1.27 0.11 3.47
C ILE A 229 -2.67 0.68 3.75
N PRO A 230 -3.75 -0.07 3.45
CA PRO A 230 -5.10 0.48 3.57
C PRO A 230 -5.43 0.89 5.01
N ARG A 231 -5.86 2.16 5.17
CA ARG A 231 -6.32 2.73 6.47
C ARG A 231 -5.24 2.72 7.56
N LEU A 232 -3.98 2.82 7.16
CA LEU A 232 -2.85 3.04 8.06
C LEU A 232 -2.40 4.50 7.96
N THR A 233 -2.38 5.20 9.09
CA THR A 233 -1.92 6.59 9.19
C THR A 233 -0.83 6.72 10.24
N PHE A 234 0.05 7.70 10.09
CA PHE A 234 1.00 8.09 11.14
C PHE A 234 0.28 8.90 12.23
N ASP A 235 0.58 8.61 13.50
CA ASP A 235 0.07 9.39 14.65
C ASP A 235 1.14 10.26 15.30
N THR A 236 2.38 10.10 14.85
CA THR A 236 3.52 10.89 15.31
C THR A 236 4.39 11.26 14.13
N SER A 237 4.97 12.46 14.17
CA SER A 237 5.99 12.88 13.21
C SER A 237 7.37 12.31 13.57
N GLY A 238 8.20 12.08 12.57
CA GLY A 238 9.57 11.56 12.72
C GLY A 238 10.40 11.70 11.45
N ALA A 239 11.72 11.62 11.58
CA ALA A 239 12.68 11.56 10.48
C ALA A 239 12.92 10.12 10.00
N ASP A 240 13.70 9.94 8.92
CA ASP A 240 14.10 8.61 8.48
C ASP A 240 14.91 7.89 9.57
N GLY A 241 14.52 6.66 9.88
CA GLY A 241 15.11 5.84 10.94
C GLY A 241 14.45 6.01 12.31
N ASP A 242 13.62 7.04 12.52
CA ASP A 242 12.93 7.23 13.79
C ASP A 242 11.85 6.15 14.01
N VAL A 243 11.66 5.76 15.27
CA VAL A 243 10.49 4.99 15.68
C VAL A 243 9.32 5.94 15.82
N VAL A 244 8.25 5.65 15.09
CA VAL A 244 7.00 6.41 15.04
C VAL A 244 5.81 5.50 15.33
N GLU A 245 4.74 6.07 15.86
CA GLU A 245 3.45 5.40 16.02
C GLU A 245 2.60 5.51 14.75
N VAL A 246 1.96 4.40 14.38
CA VAL A 246 0.96 4.32 13.32
C VAL A 246 -0.32 3.68 13.84
N SER A 247 -1.47 4.16 13.36
CA SER A 247 -2.79 3.61 13.71
C SER A 247 -3.50 3.00 12.52
N LEU A 248 -4.11 1.85 12.78
CA LEU A 248 -4.90 1.10 11.82
C LEU A 248 -6.38 1.15 12.19
N LYS A 249 -7.22 1.73 11.34
CA LYS A 249 -8.69 1.93 11.50
C LYS A 249 -9.16 2.76 12.70
N ASN A 250 -8.37 2.86 13.76
CA ASN A 250 -8.69 3.57 14.99
C ASN A 250 -7.53 4.50 15.31
N ARG A 251 -7.70 5.78 14.96
CA ARG A 251 -6.87 6.88 15.40
C ARG A 251 -7.65 7.69 16.44
#